data_AF-A0AAJ1ZZ77-F1
#
_entry.id   AF-A0AAJ1ZZ77-F1
#
_cell.length_a   1.000
_cell.length_b   1.000
_cell.length_c   1.000
_cell.angle_alpha   90.00
_cell.angle_beta   90.00
_cell.angle_gamma   90.00
#
_symmetry.space_group_name_H-M   'P 1'
#
loop_
_entity.id
_entity.type
_entity.pdbx_description
1 polymer ?
#
loop_
_entity_poly.entity_id
_entity_poly.type
_entity_poly.pdbx_seq_one_letter_code
_entity_poly.pdbx_strand_id
1 'polypeptide(L)'
;MNTFDALSAVTATMASFYALLEEQAAWLVRQGLPYEAARSFLSGYHVGLAHATTRGDQPFSKMIKESSTPGGINEQLHAELQQKGTFASYSEALDRIMRRVQGRE
;
A
#
# COMPACT_ATOMS: atom_id res chain seq x y z
N MET A 1 -8.21 4.19 -24.17
CA MET A 1 -7.32 4.38 -23.01
C MET A 1 -6.08 3.56 -23.27
N ASN A 2 -4.90 4.17 -23.32
CA ASN A 2 -3.65 3.45 -23.60
C ASN A 2 -3.18 2.75 -22.32
N THR A 3 -2.88 1.45 -22.40
CA THR A 3 -2.32 0.66 -21.29
C THR A 3 -1.03 1.28 -20.75
N PHE A 4 -0.21 1.87 -21.63
CA PHE A 4 1.03 2.53 -21.22
C PHE A 4 0.78 3.74 -20.29
N ASP A 5 -0.25 4.54 -20.55
CA ASP A 5 -0.60 5.70 -19.70
C ASP A 5 -1.06 5.23 -18.31
N ALA A 6 -1.83 4.13 -18.25
CA ALA A 6 -2.26 3.54 -16.99
C ALA A 6 -1.09 3.02 -16.16
N LEU A 7 -0.17 2.31 -16.81
CA LEU A 7 1.05 1.83 -16.17
C LEU A 7 1.96 2.99 -15.73
N SER A 8 2.01 4.08 -16.50
CA SER A 8 2.78 5.28 -16.13
C SER A 8 2.14 6.03 -14.96
N ALA A 9 0.80 6.10 -14.90
CA ALA A 9 0.11 6.74 -13.79
C ALA A 9 0.30 5.97 -12.47
N VAL A 10 0.27 4.63 -12.50
CA VAL A 10 0.38 3.81 -11.27
C VAL A 10 1.78 3.85 -10.65
N THR A 11 2.85 4.11 -11.41
CA THR A 11 4.21 4.25 -10.84
C THR A 11 4.34 5.48 -9.94
N ALA A 12 3.43 6.46 -10.04
CA ALA A 12 3.39 7.60 -9.12
C ALA A 12 3.16 7.19 -7.65
N THR A 13 2.74 5.95 -7.37
CA THR A 13 2.54 5.43 -6.01
C THR A 13 3.83 5.15 -5.25
N MET A 14 5.01 5.22 -5.89
CA MET A 14 6.31 4.96 -5.24
C MET A 14 6.54 5.83 -4.00
N ALA A 15 6.31 7.14 -4.09
CA ALA A 15 6.48 8.04 -2.96
C ALA A 15 5.47 7.75 -1.83
N SER A 16 4.23 7.44 -2.20
CA SER A 16 3.17 7.06 -1.23
C SER A 16 3.49 5.75 -0.51
N PHE A 17 4.11 4.79 -1.19
CA PHE A 17 4.61 3.56 -0.57
C PHE A 17 5.68 3.88 0.49
N TYR A 18 6.68 4.69 0.17
CA TYR A 18 7.69 5.09 1.16
C TYR A 18 7.11 5.90 2.32
N ALA A 19 6.14 6.78 2.05
CA ALA A 19 5.44 7.52 3.10
C ALA A 19 4.67 6.59 4.06
N LEU A 20 4.03 5.53 3.53
CA LEU A 20 3.38 4.51 4.37
C LEU A 20 4.40 3.79 5.28
N LEU A 21 5.59 3.47 4.77
CA LEU A 21 6.66 2.88 5.58
C LEU A 21 7.16 3.85 6.65
N GLU A 22 7.31 5.14 6.31
CA GLU A 22 7.74 6.18 7.25
C GLU A 22 6.71 6.40 8.36
N GLU A 23 5.41 6.44 8.05
CA GLU A 23 4.35 6.56 9.07
C GLU A 23 4.38 5.39 10.07
N GLN A 24 4.60 4.17 9.59
CA GLN A 24 4.76 2.99 10.44
C GLN A 24 6.05 3.06 11.27
N ALA A 25 7.15 3.52 10.68
CA ALA A 25 8.42 3.68 11.39
C ALA A 25 8.31 4.73 12.50
N ALA A 26 7.71 5.88 12.21
CA ALA A 26 7.42 6.92 13.18
C ALA A 26 6.48 6.43 14.29
N TRP A 27 5.49 5.60 13.97
CA TRP A 27 4.62 4.97 14.97
C TRP A 27 5.40 4.01 15.89
N LEU A 28 6.28 3.16 15.35
CA LEU A 28 7.15 2.28 16.13
C LEU A 28 8.12 3.06 17.02
N VAL A 29 8.63 4.19 16.54
CA VAL A 29 9.46 5.10 17.35
C VAL A 29 8.67 5.65 18.53
N ARG A 30 7.39 6.03 18.34
CA ARG A 30 6.51 6.42 19.45
C ARG A 30 6.24 5.27 20.44
N GLN A 31 6.38 4.02 20.02
CA GLN A 31 6.32 2.85 20.90
C GLN A 31 7.66 2.54 21.61
N GLY A 32 8.70 3.34 21.39
CA GLY A 32 10.01 3.21 22.04
C GLY A 32 11.07 2.47 21.22
N LEU A 33 10.80 2.11 19.96
CA LEU A 33 11.79 1.47 19.09
C LEU A 33 12.76 2.51 18.50
N PRO A 34 14.08 2.24 18.43
CA PRO A 34 14.98 3.08 17.64
C PRO A 34 14.56 3.08 16.17
N TYR A 35 14.64 4.24 15.51
CA TYR A 35 14.23 4.40 14.11
C TYR A 35 14.94 3.41 13.17
N GLU A 36 16.24 3.18 13.37
CA GLU A 36 17.03 2.21 12.59
C GLU A 36 16.43 0.80 12.68
N ALA A 37 16.06 0.36 13.89
CA ALA A 37 15.44 -0.93 14.11
C ALA A 37 14.05 -1.02 13.46
N ALA A 38 13.23 0.04 13.59
CA ALA A 38 11.93 0.12 12.94
C ALA A 38 12.03 0.05 11.40
N ARG A 39 12.95 0.84 10.82
CA ARG A 39 13.23 0.85 9.38
C ARG A 39 13.72 -0.51 8.89
N SER A 40 14.65 -1.14 9.61
CA SER A 40 15.20 -2.45 9.26
C SER A 40 14.10 -3.53 9.26
N PHE A 41 13.29 -3.57 10.32
CA PHE A 41 12.15 -4.48 10.42
C PHE A 41 11.14 -4.28 9.28
N LEU A 42 10.70 -3.04 9.05
CA LEU A 42 9.71 -2.73 8.01
C LEU A 42 10.23 -3.04 6.60
N SER A 43 11.52 -2.80 6.34
CA SER A 43 12.14 -3.17 5.07
C SER A 43 12.06 -4.68 4.81
N GLY A 44 12.43 -5.51 5.81
CA GLY A 44 12.35 -6.96 5.69
C GLY A 44 10.90 -7.46 5.55
N TYR A 45 10.00 -6.92 6.37
CA TYR A 45 8.58 -7.26 6.35
C TYR A 45 7.94 -6.98 4.98
N HIS A 46 8.14 -5.78 4.42
CA HIS A 46 7.56 -5.42 3.11
C HIS A 46 8.22 -6.15 1.94
N VAL A 47 9.51 -6.49 2.00
CA VAL A 47 10.15 -7.38 1.01
C VAL A 47 9.46 -8.74 0.99
N GLY A 48 9.16 -9.30 2.17
CA GLY A 48 8.43 -10.56 2.29
C GLY A 48 7.03 -10.50 1.67
N LEU A 49 6.27 -9.43 1.96
CA LEU A 49 4.94 -9.21 1.37
C LEU A 49 5.01 -9.03 -0.14
N ALA A 50 5.93 -8.21 -0.65
CA ALA A 50 6.13 -8.01 -2.07
C ALA A 50 6.51 -9.32 -2.78
N HIS A 51 7.41 -10.11 -2.18
CA HIS A 51 7.77 -11.42 -2.73
C HIS A 51 6.57 -12.39 -2.74
N ALA A 52 5.69 -12.36 -1.75
CA ALA A 52 4.48 -13.20 -1.75
C ALA A 52 3.56 -12.90 -2.94
N THR A 53 3.52 -11.66 -3.44
CA THR A 53 2.71 -11.30 -4.62
C THR A 53 3.17 -11.96 -5.91
N THR A 54 4.39 -12.46 -5.96
CA THR A 54 4.94 -13.14 -7.14
C THR A 54 4.73 -14.65 -7.10
N ARG A 55 4.18 -15.18 -5.98
CA ARG A 55 3.95 -16.61 -5.78
C ARG A 55 2.52 -16.96 -6.17
N GLY A 56 2.36 -17.49 -7.38
CA GLY A 56 1.07 -17.92 -7.93
C GLY A 56 0.33 -16.81 -8.68
N ASP A 57 -0.90 -17.10 -9.07
CA ASP A 57 -1.77 -16.23 -9.89
C ASP A 57 -3.04 -15.80 -9.15
N GLN A 58 -3.10 -16.07 -7.84
CA GLN A 58 -4.29 -15.74 -7.06
C GLN A 58 -4.50 -14.22 -6.99
N PRO A 59 -5.75 -13.75 -7.06
CA PRO A 59 -6.04 -12.32 -7.01
C PRO A 59 -5.67 -11.75 -5.64
N PHE A 60 -5.26 -10.47 -5.60
CA PHE A 60 -4.93 -9.78 -4.35
C PHE A 60 -6.09 -9.78 -3.34
N SER A 61 -7.35 -9.81 -3.81
CA SER A 61 -8.52 -9.96 -2.93
C SER A 61 -8.51 -11.27 -2.13
N LYS A 62 -7.99 -12.35 -2.71
CA LYS A 62 -7.81 -13.63 -2.02
C LYS A 62 -6.68 -13.55 -0.99
N MET A 63 -5.56 -12.90 -1.34
CA MET A 63 -4.46 -12.65 -0.39
C MET A 63 -4.91 -11.83 0.82
N ILE A 64 -5.73 -10.79 0.61
CA ILE A 64 -6.32 -9.98 1.69
C ILE A 64 -7.17 -10.86 2.60
N LYS A 65 -8.05 -11.70 2.03
CA LYS A 65 -8.92 -12.60 2.79
C LYS A 65 -8.13 -13.65 3.58
N GLU A 66 -7.13 -14.28 2.97
CA GLU A 66 -6.28 -15.28 3.62
C GLU A 66 -5.42 -14.67 4.74
N SER A 67 -5.06 -13.40 4.63
CA SER A 67 -4.32 -12.66 5.66
C SER A 67 -5.23 -12.11 6.77
N SER A 68 -6.56 -12.12 6.58
CA SER A 68 -7.54 -11.52 7.50
C SER A 68 -8.37 -12.60 8.15
N THR A 69 -7.93 -13.09 9.31
CA THR A 69 -8.73 -14.01 10.12
C THR A 69 -9.88 -13.26 10.81
N PRO A 70 -11.08 -13.85 10.94
CA PRO A 70 -12.19 -13.20 11.64
C PRO A 70 -11.82 -12.78 13.07
N GLY A 71 -12.03 -11.51 13.42
CA GLY A 71 -11.66 -10.88 14.68
C GLY A 71 -10.16 -10.58 14.86
N GLY A 72 -9.35 -10.80 13.81
CA GLY A 72 -7.90 -10.61 13.86
C GLY A 72 -7.45 -9.18 13.59
N ILE A 73 -6.20 -8.88 13.96
CA ILE A 73 -5.60 -7.53 13.81
C ILE A 73 -5.56 -7.04 12.36
N ASN A 74 -5.40 -7.94 11.39
CA ASN A 74 -5.37 -7.58 9.97
C ASN A 74 -6.76 -7.18 9.45
N GLU A 75 -7.81 -7.88 9.90
CA GLU A 75 -9.19 -7.53 9.58
C GLU A 75 -9.56 -6.18 10.16
N GLN A 76 -9.25 -5.94 11.43
CA GLN A 76 -9.53 -4.68 12.12
C GLN A 76 -8.88 -3.50 11.38
N LEU A 77 -7.56 -3.56 11.14
CA LEU A 77 -6.84 -2.46 10.47
C LEU A 77 -7.38 -2.22 9.06
N HIS A 78 -7.64 -3.29 8.29
CA HIS A 78 -8.20 -3.16 6.94
C HIS A 78 -9.57 -2.48 6.96
N ALA A 79 -10.46 -2.88 7.88
CA ALA A 79 -11.78 -2.28 8.03
C ALA A 79 -11.70 -0.79 8.41
N GLU A 80 -10.83 -0.42 9.35
CA GLU A 80 -10.66 0.98 9.76
C GLU A 80 -10.17 1.86 8.59
N LEU A 81 -9.19 1.39 7.81
CA LEU A 81 -8.67 2.13 6.64
C LEU A 81 -9.70 2.20 5.51
N GLN A 82 -10.46 1.12 5.30
CA GLN A 82 -11.53 1.08 4.30
C GLN A 82 -12.65 2.07 4.65
N GLN A 83 -13.09 2.11 5.90
CA GLN A 83 -14.14 3.05 6.38
C GLN A 83 -13.70 4.50 6.28
N LYS A 84 -12.41 4.79 6.47
CA LYS A 84 -11.82 6.12 6.27
C LYS A 84 -11.67 6.50 4.78
N GLY A 85 -11.98 5.60 3.86
CA GLY A 85 -11.84 5.85 2.42
C GLY A 85 -10.40 5.84 1.91
N THR A 86 -9.43 5.37 2.70
CA THR A 86 -8.00 5.45 2.38
C THR A 86 -7.68 4.82 1.02
N PHE A 87 -8.23 3.65 0.72
CA PHE A 87 -8.00 2.97 -0.56
C PHE A 87 -8.72 3.65 -1.74
N ALA A 88 -9.90 4.22 -1.51
CA ALA A 88 -10.64 4.97 -2.55
C ALA A 88 -9.89 6.26 -2.95
N SER A 89 -9.24 6.92 -1.99
CA SER A 89 -8.41 8.10 -2.28
C SER A 89 -7.24 7.81 -3.22
N TYR A 90 -6.69 6.58 -3.22
CA TYR A 90 -5.67 6.17 -4.19
C TYR A 90 -6.22 6.16 -5.62
N SER A 91 -7.38 5.54 -5.86
CA SER A 91 -8.00 5.53 -7.18
C SER A 91 -8.31 6.94 -7.68
N GLU A 92 -8.86 7.81 -6.83
CA GLU A 92 -9.16 9.19 -7.22
C GLU A 92 -7.89 10.00 -7.55
N ALA A 93 -6.80 9.78 -6.81
CA ALA A 93 -5.51 10.41 -7.11
C ALA A 93 -4.93 9.90 -8.44
N LEU A 94 -5.00 8.59 -8.68
CA LEU A 94 -4.56 7.98 -9.93
C LEU A 94 -5.38 8.46 -11.13
N ASP A 95 -6.69 8.69 -10.98
CA ASP A 95 -7.52 9.28 -12.04
C ASP A 95 -7.05 10.69 -12.41
N ARG A 96 -6.68 11.51 -11.40
CA ARG A 96 -6.11 12.84 -11.64
C ARG A 96 -4.77 12.77 -12.36
N ILE A 97 -3.89 11.86 -11.92
CA ILE A 97 -2.58 11.62 -12.56
C ILE A 97 -2.76 11.10 -13.99
N MET A 98 -3.74 10.24 -14.23
CA MET A 98 -4.08 9.75 -15.56
C MET A 98 -4.49 10.89 -16.49
N ARG A 99 -5.34 11.81 -16.04
CA ARG A 99 -5.69 13.01 -16.83
C ARG A 99 -4.46 13.83 -17.19
N ARG A 100 -3.52 14.00 -16.25
CA ARG A 100 -2.22 14.64 -16.48
C ARG A 100 -1.39 13.94 -17.55
N VAL A 101 -1.19 12.63 -17.41
CA VAL A 101 -0.39 11.83 -18.37
C VAL A 101 -1.00 11.89 -19.77
N GLN A 102 -2.33 11.97 -19.87
CA GLN A 102 -3.05 12.09 -21.14
C GLN A 102 -3.09 13.52 -21.71
N GLY A 103 -2.53 14.52 -21.04
CA GLY A 103 -2.59 15.93 -21.46
C GLY A 103 -4.01 16.53 -21.40
N ARG A 104 -4.83 16.09 -20.44
CA ARG A 104 -6.23 16.49 -20.24
C ARG A 104 -6.44 17.32 -18.97
N GLU A 105 -5.38 17.94 -18.46
CA GLU A 105 -5.43 18.88 -17.32
C GLU A 105 -6.02 20.23 -17.72
#